data_AF-A0A936EUY3-F1
#
_entry.id   AF-A0A936EUY3-F1
#
_cell.length_a   1.000
_cell.length_b   1.000
_cell.length_c   1.000
_cell.angle_alpha   90.00
_cell.angle_beta   90.00
_cell.angle_gamma   90.00
#
_symmetry.space_group_name_H-M   'P 1'
#
loop_
_entity.id
_entity.type
_entity.pdbx_description
1 polymer ?
#
loop_
_entity_poly.entity_id
_entity_poly.type
_entity_poly.pdbx_seq_one_letter_code
_entity_poly.pdbx_strand_id
1 'polypeptide(L)'
;MNHLDTKHLVAFLDRLCVDRLTASTDYEAKNSYEMAYLARWSVIEGFIKEWAAIEQLDQFRPDLLAWHNYVSDTSLKRPAPIKRFPIDPARAKLPTIAELKGKLNATHLLEVLDPDKKYRRKRNNIAHFAESFSKPATYEEYRAKLDAALAELRKFLKIPPI
;
A
#
# COMPACT_ATOMS: atom_id res chain seq x y z
N MET A 1 -13.48 5.95 -5.41
CA MET A 1 -12.84 4.93 -6.26
C MET A 1 -13.85 4.37 -7.25
N ASN A 2 -13.55 4.47 -8.55
CA ASN A 2 -14.44 3.99 -9.60
C ASN A 2 -14.27 2.47 -9.85
N HIS A 3 -15.10 1.88 -10.72
CA HIS A 3 -15.08 0.44 -11.03
C HIS A 3 -13.79 -0.02 -11.74
N LEU A 4 -13.22 0.82 -12.60
CA LEU A 4 -11.99 0.52 -13.35
C LEU A 4 -10.77 0.51 -12.40
N ASP A 5 -10.68 1.49 -11.50
CA ASP A 5 -9.64 1.55 -10.48
C ASP A 5 -9.68 0.33 -9.56
N THR A 6 -10.89 -0.08 -9.16
CA THR A 6 -11.09 -1.25 -8.30
C THR A 6 -10.61 -2.53 -9.00
N LYS A 7 -10.97 -2.72 -10.28
CA LYS A 7 -10.50 -3.86 -11.09
C LYS A 7 -8.98 -3.88 -11.26
N HIS A 8 -8.38 -2.70 -11.51
CA HIS A 8 -6.92 -2.57 -11.62
C HIS A 8 -6.24 -2.95 -10.30
N LEU A 9 -6.71 -2.43 -9.17
CA LEU A 9 -6.18 -2.74 -7.85
C LEU A 9 -6.33 -4.21 -7.46
N VAL A 10 -7.44 -4.85 -7.83
CA VAL A 10 -7.64 -6.31 -7.68
C VAL A 10 -6.55 -7.06 -8.44
N ALA A 11 -6.40 -6.80 -9.74
CA ALA A 11 -5.42 -7.49 -10.58
C ALA A 11 -3.97 -7.23 -10.11
N PHE A 12 -3.70 -6.02 -9.64
CA PHE A 12 -2.41 -5.64 -9.09
C PHE A 12 -2.09 -6.37 -7.78
N LEU A 13 -3.05 -6.42 -6.84
CA LEU A 13 -2.88 -7.16 -5.58
C LEU A 13 -2.67 -8.65 -5.84
N ASP A 14 -3.45 -9.26 -6.72
CA ASP A 14 -3.32 -10.68 -7.04
C ASP A 14 -1.95 -10.99 -7.65
N ARG A 15 -1.44 -10.15 -8.56
CA ARG A 15 -0.08 -10.29 -9.09
C ARG A 15 0.98 -10.22 -8.00
N LEU A 16 0.90 -9.23 -7.11
CA LEU A 16 1.81 -9.12 -5.98
C LEU A 16 1.73 -10.35 -5.07
N CYS A 17 0.52 -10.85 -4.80
CA CYS A 17 0.33 -12.06 -3.99
C CYS A 17 0.98 -13.28 -4.64
N VAL A 18 0.76 -13.52 -5.93
CA VAL A 18 1.35 -14.67 -6.66
C VAL A 18 2.87 -14.61 -6.60
N ASP A 19 3.47 -13.47 -6.94
CA ASP A 19 4.93 -13.37 -7.03
C ASP A 19 5.59 -13.44 -5.64
N ARG A 20 5.04 -12.70 -4.67
CA ARG A 20 5.71 -12.47 -3.39
C ARG A 20 5.35 -13.50 -2.32
N LEU A 21 4.14 -14.06 -2.33
CA LEU A 21 3.77 -15.11 -1.38
C LEU A 21 4.38 -16.46 -1.77
N THR A 22 4.53 -16.73 -3.08
CA THR A 22 5.34 -17.86 -3.56
C THR A 22 6.78 -17.73 -3.06
N ALA A 23 7.42 -16.57 -3.30
CA ALA A 23 8.76 -16.32 -2.78
C ALA A 23 8.85 -16.43 -1.25
N SER A 24 7.84 -15.93 -0.51
CA SER A 24 7.77 -16.10 0.95
C SER A 24 7.79 -17.57 1.34
N THR A 25 7.00 -18.40 0.67
CA THR A 25 6.89 -19.83 0.97
C THR A 25 8.22 -20.54 0.70
N ASP A 26 8.90 -20.19 -0.40
CA ASP A 26 10.22 -20.73 -0.73
C ASP A 26 11.28 -20.33 0.31
N TYR A 27 11.21 -19.10 0.84
CA TYR A 27 12.09 -18.66 1.92
C TYR A 27 11.76 -19.37 3.25
N GLU A 28 10.48 -19.56 3.57
CA GLU A 28 10.04 -20.34 4.74
C GLU A 28 10.59 -21.77 4.69
N ALA A 29 10.50 -22.44 3.53
CA ALA A 29 11.02 -23.79 3.32
C ALA A 29 12.55 -23.89 3.51
N LYS A 30 13.27 -22.77 3.34
CA LYS A 30 14.71 -22.63 3.55
C LYS A 30 15.08 -22.08 4.94
N ASN A 31 14.11 -21.94 5.84
CA ASN A 31 14.27 -21.32 7.17
C ASN A 31 14.78 -19.86 7.12
N SER A 32 14.56 -19.16 6.00
CA SER A 32 14.94 -17.77 5.79
C SER A 32 13.79 -16.83 6.15
N TYR A 33 13.42 -16.79 7.43
CA TYR A 33 12.24 -16.09 7.94
C TYR A 33 12.25 -14.58 7.69
N GLU A 34 13.42 -13.95 7.67
CA GLU A 34 13.60 -12.53 7.38
C GLU A 34 13.18 -12.20 5.96
N MET A 35 13.63 -13.01 4.99
CA MET A 35 13.29 -12.83 3.58
C MET A 35 11.83 -13.17 3.31
N ALA A 36 11.29 -14.19 3.99
CA ALA A 36 9.86 -14.48 3.95
C ALA A 36 9.02 -13.30 4.45
N TYR A 37 9.41 -12.73 5.59
CA TYR A 37 8.76 -11.55 6.15
C TYR A 37 8.83 -10.33 5.22
N LEU A 38 10.00 -10.04 4.65
CA LEU A 38 10.16 -8.95 3.67
C LEU A 38 9.31 -9.18 2.41
N ALA A 39 9.24 -10.42 1.91
CA ALA A 39 8.45 -10.75 0.73
C ALA A 39 6.96 -10.49 0.99
N ARG A 40 6.40 -10.96 2.10
CA ARG A 40 5.00 -10.66 2.50
C ARG A 40 4.77 -9.16 2.68
N TRP A 41 5.68 -8.46 3.36
CA TRP A 41 5.56 -7.03 3.57
C TRP A 41 5.51 -6.24 2.26
N SER A 42 6.30 -6.67 1.26
CA SER A 42 6.35 -6.01 -0.04
C SER A 42 5.02 -6.03 -0.79
N VAL A 43 4.14 -7.00 -0.52
CA VAL A 43 2.76 -7.02 -1.04
C VAL A 43 1.99 -5.84 -0.49
N ILE A 44 2.00 -5.68 0.83
CA ILE A 44 1.27 -4.61 1.52
C ILE A 44 1.82 -3.24 1.08
N GLU A 45 3.14 -3.07 1.08
CA GLU A 45 3.78 -1.83 0.67
C GLU A 45 3.50 -1.48 -0.79
N GLY A 46 3.61 -2.46 -1.70
CA GLY A 46 3.34 -2.28 -3.11
C GLY A 46 1.90 -1.86 -3.37
N PHE A 47 0.95 -2.58 -2.78
CA PHE A 47 -0.47 -2.26 -2.89
C PHE A 47 -0.80 -0.84 -2.41
N ILE A 48 -0.29 -0.45 -1.23
CA ILE A 48 -0.62 0.85 -0.64
C ILE A 48 -0.04 2.00 -1.45
N LYS A 49 1.14 1.83 -2.05
CA LYS A 49 1.71 2.84 -2.96
C LYS A 49 0.87 2.99 -4.23
N GLU A 50 0.43 1.89 -4.81
CA GLU A 50 -0.43 1.90 -6.01
C GLU A 50 -1.78 2.56 -5.71
N TRP A 51 -2.44 2.15 -4.63
CA TRP A 51 -3.69 2.76 -4.19
C TRP A 51 -3.53 4.25 -3.90
N ALA A 52 -2.44 4.66 -3.24
CA ALA A 52 -2.16 6.05 -2.96
C ALA A 52 -1.99 6.89 -4.23
N ALA A 53 -1.35 6.34 -5.26
CA ALA A 53 -1.18 7.01 -6.54
C ALA A 53 -2.54 7.27 -7.22
N ILE A 54 -3.44 6.28 -7.21
CA ILE A 54 -4.80 6.42 -7.75
C ILE A 54 -5.60 7.46 -6.96
N GLU A 55 -5.59 7.37 -5.64
CA GLU A 55 -6.30 8.33 -4.78
C GLU A 55 -5.78 9.75 -4.96
N GLN A 56 -4.48 9.90 -5.17
CA GLN A 56 -3.87 11.20 -5.45
C GLN A 56 -4.36 11.76 -6.80
N LEU A 57 -4.43 10.94 -7.85
CA LEU A 57 -4.99 11.35 -9.14
C LEU A 57 -6.46 11.78 -9.02
N ASP A 58 -7.26 11.03 -8.25
CA ASP A 58 -8.66 11.36 -8.00
C ASP A 58 -8.81 12.68 -7.24
N GLN A 59 -7.90 12.98 -6.30
CA GLN A 59 -7.87 14.27 -5.61
C GLN A 59 -7.51 15.45 -6.53
N PHE A 60 -6.67 15.23 -7.55
CA PHE A 60 -6.29 16.28 -8.52
C PHE A 60 -7.30 16.47 -9.65
N ARG A 61 -8.16 15.49 -9.91
CA ARG A 61 -9.13 15.54 -11.00
C ARG A 61 -10.04 16.78 -10.97
N PRO A 62 -10.58 17.23 -9.83
CA PRO A 62 -11.40 18.45 -9.78
C PRO A 62 -10.63 19.71 -10.16
N ASP A 63 -9.37 19.83 -9.72
CA ASP A 63 -8.52 20.99 -10.04
C ASP A 63 -8.20 21.04 -11.54
N LEU A 64 -7.92 19.88 -12.14
CA LEU A 64 -7.70 19.77 -13.58
C LEU A 64 -8.95 20.13 -14.39
N LEU A 65 -10.12 19.64 -13.96
CA LEU A 65 -11.39 19.98 -14.60
C LEU A 65 -11.72 21.48 -14.48
N ALA A 66 -11.44 22.09 -13.33
CA ALA A 66 -11.62 23.52 -13.14
C ALA A 66 -10.73 24.32 -14.11
N TRP A 67 -9.47 23.93 -14.27
CA TRP A 67 -8.56 24.55 -15.24
C TRP A 67 -9.01 24.34 -16.69
N HIS A 68 -9.43 23.14 -17.06
CA HIS A 68 -9.97 22.84 -18.37
C HIS A 68 -11.16 23.75 -18.70
N ASN A 69 -12.12 23.85 -17.79
CA ASN A 69 -13.32 24.67 -17.97
C ASN A 69 -12.96 26.15 -18.13
N TYR A 70 -12.04 26.68 -17.33
CA TYR A 70 -11.58 28.06 -17.45
C TYR A 70 -10.87 28.36 -18.78
N VAL A 71 -10.11 27.41 -19.32
CA VAL A 71 -9.46 27.55 -20.64
C VAL A 71 -10.49 27.51 -21.77
N SER A 72 -11.53 26.69 -21.64
CA SER A 72 -12.64 26.64 -22.61
C SER A 72 -13.56 27.86 -22.54
N ASP A 73 -13.74 28.45 -21.35
CA ASP A 73 -14.54 29.64 -21.12
C ASP A 73 -13.86 30.57 -20.09
N THR A 74 -13.18 31.59 -20.60
CA THR A 74 -12.43 32.55 -19.78
C THR A 74 -13.31 33.50 -18.96
N SER A 75 -14.64 33.46 -19.14
CA SER A 75 -15.57 34.19 -18.28
C SER A 75 -15.71 33.57 -16.89
N LEU A 76 -15.34 32.28 -16.74
CA LEU A 76 -15.32 31.58 -15.47
C LEU A 76 -14.22 32.11 -14.55
N LYS A 77 -14.39 31.92 -13.23
CA LYS A 77 -13.38 32.29 -12.24
C LYS A 77 -12.10 31.50 -12.47
N ARG A 78 -10.97 32.20 -12.60
CA ARG A 78 -9.65 31.58 -12.70
C ARG A 78 -9.37 30.65 -11.50
N PRO A 79 -9.08 29.37 -11.72
CA PRO A 79 -8.74 28.44 -10.64
C PRO A 79 -7.39 28.75 -9.99
N ALA A 80 -7.17 28.22 -8.79
CA ALA A 80 -5.89 28.35 -8.11
C ALA A 80 -4.77 27.64 -8.89
N PRO A 81 -3.53 28.16 -8.88
CA PRO A 81 -2.40 27.47 -9.50
C PRO A 81 -2.16 26.09 -8.87
N ILE A 82 -2.04 25.05 -9.71
CA ILE A 82 -1.64 23.71 -9.26
C ILE A 82 -0.15 23.76 -8.94
N LYS A 83 0.20 23.89 -7.66
CA LYS A 83 1.60 24.05 -7.21
C LYS A 83 2.43 22.76 -7.29
N ARG A 84 1.78 21.60 -7.25
CA ARG A 84 2.42 20.28 -7.32
C ARG A 84 1.52 19.35 -8.12
N PHE A 85 2.05 18.82 -9.21
CA PHE A 85 1.39 17.81 -10.03
C PHE A 85 2.27 16.55 -10.01
N PRO A 86 2.16 15.71 -8.98
CA PRO A 86 2.95 14.48 -8.90
C PRO A 86 2.39 13.47 -9.90
N ILE A 87 2.84 13.53 -11.14
CA ILE A 87 2.51 12.57 -12.21
C ILE A 87 3.42 11.33 -12.15
N ASP A 88 4.17 11.14 -11.08
CA ASP A 88 5.10 10.01 -11.00
C ASP A 88 4.60 8.97 -9.98
N PRO A 89 3.73 8.03 -10.40
CA PRO A 89 3.34 6.88 -9.58
C PRO A 89 4.56 6.10 -9.06
N ALA A 90 5.69 6.08 -9.80
CA ALA A 90 6.90 5.40 -9.36
C ALA A 90 7.57 6.08 -8.15
N ARG A 91 7.21 7.33 -7.85
CA ARG A 91 7.63 8.07 -6.65
C ARG A 91 6.55 8.15 -5.58
N ALA A 92 5.44 7.43 -5.72
CA ALA A 92 4.40 7.37 -4.70
C ALA A 92 5.02 6.90 -3.37
N LYS A 93 5.03 7.81 -2.39
CA LYS A 93 5.46 7.51 -1.03
C LYS A 93 4.31 6.77 -0.34
N LEU A 94 4.67 5.95 0.65
CA LEU A 94 3.65 5.43 1.57
C LEU A 94 2.89 6.61 2.18
N PRO A 95 1.54 6.63 2.12
CA PRO A 95 0.75 7.62 2.81
C PRO A 95 1.04 7.61 4.30
N THR A 96 0.81 8.75 4.93
CA THR A 96 0.83 8.86 6.38
C THR A 96 -0.30 8.03 6.99
N ILE A 97 -0.12 7.60 8.24
CA ILE A 97 -1.16 6.87 8.97
C ILE A 97 -2.44 7.70 9.13
N ALA A 98 -2.32 9.02 9.23
CA ALA A 98 -3.47 9.92 9.29
C ALA A 98 -4.29 9.89 7.98
N GLU A 99 -3.63 9.93 6.82
CA GLU A 99 -4.29 9.81 5.51
C GLU A 99 -4.99 8.44 5.35
N LEU A 100 -4.35 7.37 5.83
CA LEU A 100 -4.92 6.02 5.76
C LEU A 100 -6.14 5.86 6.68
N LYS A 101 -6.08 6.35 7.92
CA LYS A 101 -7.20 6.25 8.89
C LYS A 101 -8.48 6.92 8.39
N GLY A 102 -8.37 7.99 7.61
CA GLY A 102 -9.52 8.68 7.02
C GLY A 102 -10.19 7.91 5.88
N LYS A 103 -9.52 6.90 5.31
CA LYS A 103 -9.96 6.23 4.07
C LYS A 103 -10.12 4.71 4.20
N LEU A 104 -9.39 4.08 5.12
CA LEU A 104 -9.36 2.64 5.32
C LEU A 104 -9.77 2.29 6.75
N ASN A 105 -10.84 1.51 6.90
CA ASN A 105 -11.20 0.89 8.17
C ASN A 105 -10.49 -0.46 8.31
N ALA A 106 -9.18 -0.43 8.57
CA ALA A 106 -8.30 -1.60 8.53
C ALA A 106 -7.26 -1.54 9.68
N THR A 107 -7.63 -2.05 10.85
CA THR A 107 -6.84 -1.94 12.09
C THR A 107 -5.48 -2.64 11.96
N HIS A 108 -5.44 -3.84 11.39
CA HIS A 108 -4.19 -4.62 11.28
C HIS A 108 -3.23 -3.99 10.28
N LEU A 109 -3.76 -3.55 9.13
CA LEU A 109 -3.02 -2.85 8.10
C LEU A 109 -2.41 -1.55 8.63
N LEU A 110 -3.18 -0.75 9.38
CA LEU A 110 -2.70 0.48 9.97
C LEU A 110 -1.57 0.22 10.97
N GLU A 111 -1.70 -0.80 11.82
CA GLU A 111 -0.66 -1.16 12.78
C GLU A 111 0.62 -1.67 12.13
N VAL A 112 0.48 -2.42 11.03
CA VAL A 112 1.59 -2.86 10.17
C VAL A 112 2.30 -1.62 9.59
N LEU A 113 1.59 -0.72 8.93
CA LEU A 113 2.21 0.42 8.24
C LEU A 113 2.78 1.50 9.18
N ASP A 114 2.40 1.49 10.45
CA ASP A 114 2.79 2.51 11.43
C ASP A 114 4.30 2.46 11.72
N PRO A 115 5.06 3.55 11.44
CA PRO A 115 6.51 3.59 11.66
C PRO A 115 6.92 3.44 13.13
N ASP A 116 6.04 3.77 14.07
CA ASP A 116 6.31 3.67 15.50
C ASP A 116 6.02 2.27 16.05
N LYS A 117 5.37 1.40 15.26
CA LYS A 117 5.02 0.04 15.65
C LYS A 117 6.11 -0.97 15.30
N LYS A 118 6.08 -2.09 16.01
CA LYS A 118 7.14 -3.11 15.96
C LYS A 118 7.28 -3.75 14.58
N TYR A 119 6.20 -3.88 13.81
CA TYR A 119 6.21 -4.55 12.51
C TYR A 119 7.01 -3.76 11.47
N ARG A 120 6.69 -2.47 11.25
CA ARG A 120 7.48 -1.63 10.33
C ARG A 120 8.91 -1.44 10.80
N ARG A 121 9.15 -1.31 12.12
CA ARG A 121 10.50 -1.26 12.68
C ARG A 121 11.30 -2.52 12.36
N LYS A 122 10.73 -3.70 12.58
CA LYS A 122 11.36 -4.99 12.26
C LYS A 122 11.67 -5.11 10.77
N ARG A 123 10.74 -4.73 9.89
CA ARG A 123 10.97 -4.67 8.43
C ARG A 123 12.18 -3.81 8.09
N ASN A 124 12.24 -2.60 8.63
CA ASN A 124 13.34 -1.68 8.37
C ASN A 124 14.66 -2.22 8.91
N ASN A 125 14.66 -2.81 10.10
CA ASN A 125 15.86 -3.36 10.68
C ASN A 125 16.38 -4.58 9.93
N ILE A 126 15.50 -5.46 9.43
CA ILE A 126 15.90 -6.55 8.53
C ILE A 126 16.53 -5.96 7.25
N ALA A 127 15.86 -4.98 6.62
CA ALA A 127 16.30 -4.43 5.35
C ALA A 127 17.61 -3.62 5.43
N HIS A 128 17.86 -2.93 6.54
CA HIS A 128 19.02 -2.03 6.69
C HIS A 128 20.15 -2.63 7.55
N PHE A 129 19.83 -3.53 8.47
CA PHE A 129 20.77 -4.06 9.46
C PHE A 129 20.80 -5.59 9.51
N ALA A 130 20.12 -6.28 8.58
CA ALA A 130 20.03 -7.75 8.54
C ALA A 130 19.58 -8.39 9.87
N GLU A 131 18.70 -7.70 10.62
CA GLU A 131 18.29 -8.13 11.96
C GLU A 131 17.41 -9.40 11.93
N SER A 132 17.93 -10.53 12.39
CA SER A 132 17.19 -11.80 12.42
C SER A 132 16.07 -11.87 13.46
N PHE A 133 15.08 -12.72 13.24
CA PHE A 133 14.14 -13.16 14.27
C PHE A 133 14.88 -14.03 15.29
N SER A 134 14.71 -13.73 16.57
CA SER A 134 15.37 -14.47 17.65
C SER A 134 14.84 -15.90 17.81
N LYS A 135 13.56 -16.12 17.50
CA LYS A 135 12.89 -17.42 17.60
C LYS A 135 11.85 -17.56 16.48
N PRO A 136 11.61 -18.79 15.96
CA PRO A 136 10.55 -19.04 14.98
C PRO A 136 9.17 -18.57 15.44
N ALA A 137 8.85 -18.73 16.73
CA ALA A 137 7.59 -18.25 17.30
C ALA A 137 7.39 -16.73 17.15
N THR A 138 8.47 -15.95 17.22
CA THR A 138 8.40 -14.50 16.98
C THR A 138 8.14 -14.21 15.52
N TYR A 139 8.73 -14.96 14.60
CA TYR A 139 8.40 -14.83 13.17
C TYR A 139 6.91 -15.12 12.91
N GLU A 140 6.36 -16.20 13.48
CA GLU A 140 4.95 -16.57 13.30
C GLU A 140 3.98 -15.49 13.77
N GLU A 141 4.27 -14.82 14.90
CA GLU A 141 3.49 -13.68 15.37
C GLU A 141 3.46 -12.53 14.34
N TYR A 142 4.63 -12.21 13.77
CA TYR A 142 4.75 -11.15 12.78
C TYR A 142 4.07 -11.53 11.46
N ARG A 143 4.24 -12.77 11.00
CA ARG A 143 3.57 -13.33 9.84
C ARG A 143 2.06 -13.25 9.98
N ALA A 144 1.50 -13.74 11.08
CA ALA A 144 0.07 -13.72 11.34
C ALA A 144 -0.52 -12.31 11.27
N LYS A 145 0.25 -11.31 11.72
CA LYS A 145 -0.17 -9.90 11.58
C LYS A 145 -0.21 -9.44 10.12
N LEU A 146 0.75 -9.85 9.29
CA LEU A 146 0.74 -9.52 7.85
C LEU A 146 -0.42 -10.18 7.15
N ASP A 147 -0.70 -11.45 7.47
CA ASP A 147 -1.80 -12.19 6.86
C ASP A 147 -3.15 -11.55 7.22
N ALA A 148 -3.33 -11.10 8.47
CA ALA A 148 -4.49 -10.33 8.88
C ALA A 148 -4.61 -8.99 8.13
N ALA A 149 -3.51 -8.27 7.93
CA ALA A 149 -3.50 -7.03 7.15
C ALA A 149 -3.84 -7.28 5.66
N LEU A 150 -3.34 -8.36 5.07
CA LEU A 150 -3.68 -8.76 3.70
C LEU A 150 -5.15 -9.14 3.57
N ALA A 151 -5.73 -9.80 4.57
CA ALA A 151 -7.16 -10.09 4.60
C ALA A 151 -8.00 -8.81 4.63
N GLU A 152 -7.58 -7.78 5.39
CA GLU A 152 -8.24 -6.47 5.39
C GLU A 152 -8.15 -5.79 4.01
N LEU A 153 -7.01 -5.89 3.31
CA LEU A 153 -6.87 -5.37 1.94
C LEU A 153 -7.82 -6.06 0.96
N ARG A 154 -7.94 -7.39 1.03
CA ARG A 154 -8.89 -8.14 0.20
C ARG A 154 -10.33 -7.79 0.50
N LYS A 155 -10.67 -7.65 1.79
CA LYS A 155 -11.98 -7.18 2.24
C LYS A 155 -12.30 -5.78 1.71
N PHE A 156 -11.33 -4.86 1.74
CA PHE A 156 -11.48 -3.52 1.19
C PHE A 156 -11.82 -3.54 -0.31
N LEU A 157 -11.18 -4.44 -1.07
CA LEU A 157 -11.46 -4.65 -2.49
C LEU A 157 -12.70 -5.55 -2.76
N LYS A 158 -13.36 -6.06 -1.71
CA LYS A 158 -14.49 -7.00 -1.79
C LYS A 158 -14.14 -8.31 -2.52
N ILE A 159 -12.92 -8.80 -2.33
CA ILE A 159 -12.42 -10.08 -2.86
C ILE A 159 -12.39 -11.12 -1.73
N PRO A 160 -12.67 -12.41 -1.98
CA PRO A 160 -12.50 -13.47 -0.98
C PRO A 160 -11.07 -13.58 -0.41
N PRO A 161 -10.93 -14.09 0.82
CA PRO A 161 -9.62 -14.37 1.44
C PRO A 161 -8.84 -15.46 0.68
N ILE A 162 -7.51 -15.48 0.86
CA ILE A 162 -6.61 -16.56 0.38
C ILE A 162 -6.61 -17.70 1.38
#